data_AF-A0A090W1G7-F1
#
_entry.id   AF-A0A090W1G7-F1
#
_cell.length_a   1.000
_cell.length_b   1.000
_cell.length_c   1.000
_cell.angle_alpha   90.00
_cell.angle_beta   90.00
_cell.angle_gamma   90.00
#
_symmetry.space_group_name_H-M   'P 1'
#
loop_
_entity.id
_entity.type
_entity.pdbx_description
1 polymer ?
#
loop_
_entity_poly.entity_id
_entity_poly.type
_entity_poly.pdbx_seq_one_letter_code
_entity_poly.pdbx_strand_id
1 'polypeptide(L)' 'MEIGEKIVFLKDGLKAWEGSKETIFRTDNEVVTDFVYSSNLFKKVRKMYLEENS' A
#
# COMPACT_ATOMS: atom_id res chain seq x y z
N MET A 1 8.79 4.60 12.68
CA MET A 1 8.70 5.44 11.47
C MET A 1 7.35 5.14 10.82
N GLU A 2 6.37 6.04 10.94
CA GLU A 2 4.91 5.82 10.69
C GLU A 2 4.53 5.79 9.19
N ILE A 3 5.41 5.30 8.32
CA ILE A 3 5.10 5.18 6.89
C ILE A 3 4.05 4.09 6.70
N GLY A 4 2.91 4.48 6.11
CA GLY A 4 1.81 3.58 5.80
C GLY A 4 0.69 3.56 6.84
N GLU A 5 0.68 4.42 7.87
CA GLU A 5 -0.52 4.62 8.69
C GLU A 5 -1.71 5.11 7.86
N LYS A 6 -1.44 5.99 6.89
CA LYS A 6 -2.46 6.49 5.96
C LYS A 6 -1.95 6.48 4.53
N ILE A 7 -2.64 5.74 3.68
CA ILE A 7 -2.39 5.58 2.25
C ILE A 7 -3.67 5.98 1.52
N VAL A 8 -3.53 6.82 0.50
CA VAL A 8 -4.63 7.24 -0.37
C VAL A 8 -4.25 6.92 -1.81
N PHE A 9 -5.07 6.11 -2.47
CA PHE A 9 -4.92 5.80 -3.88
C PHE A 9 -5.88 6.68 -4.69
N LEU A 10 -5.31 7.46 -5.60
CA LEU A 10 -6.06 8.30 -6.52
C LEU A 10 -6.05 7.66 -7.91
N LYS A 11 -7.23 7.47 -8.49
CA LYS A 11 -7.40 7.04 -9.88
C LYS A 11 -8.14 8.13 -10.62
N ASP A 12 -7.55 8.60 -11.73
CA ASP A 12 -8.14 9.66 -12.57
C ASP A 12 -8.47 10.95 -11.79
N GLY A 13 -7.66 11.27 -10.78
CA GLY A 13 -7.85 12.43 -9.91
C GLY A 13 -8.91 12.26 -8.82
N LEU A 14 -9.53 11.08 -8.71
CA LEU A 14 -10.53 10.75 -7.70
C LEU A 14 -9.98 9.77 -6.66
N LYS A 15 -10.44 9.90 -5.41
CA LYS A 15 -10.10 8.98 -4.34
C LYS A 15 -10.72 7.61 -4.60
N ALA A 16 -9.90 6.68 -5.08
CA ALA A 16 -10.32 5.32 -5.40
C ALA A 16 -10.22 4.39 -4.19
N TRP A 17 -9.29 4.66 -3.27
CA TRP A 17 -9.12 3.86 -2.06
C TRP A 17 -8.38 4.64 -0.96
N GLU A 18 -8.67 4.33 0.30
CA GLU A 18 -8.01 4.90 1.48
C GLU A 18 -7.87 3.81 2.55
N GLY A 19 -6.72 3.76 3.22
CA GLY A 19 -6.46 2.78 4.27
C GLY A 19 -5.02 2.85 4.78
N SER A 20 -4.53 1.77 5.36
CA SER A 20 -3.18 1.65 5.93
C SER A 20 -2.40 0.51 5.27
N LYS A 21 -1.12 0.38 5.63
CA LYS A 21 -0.27 -0.74 5.22
C LYS A 21 -0.86 -2.10 5.57
N GLU A 22 -1.72 -2.19 6.57
CA GLU A 22 -2.32 -3.46 7.01
C GLU A 22 -3.58 -3.80 6.21
N THR A 23 -4.38 -2.77 5.87
CA THR A 23 -5.63 -2.95 5.12
C THR A 23 -5.37 -3.06 3.62
N ILE A 24 -4.30 -2.47 3.11
CA ILE A 24 -3.97 -2.50 1.69
C ILE A 24 -3.63 -3.91 1.17
N PHE A 25 -3.15 -4.80 2.04
CA PHE A 25 -2.91 -6.21 1.69
C PHE A 25 -4.15 -7.09 1.81
N ARG A 26 -5.20 -6.60 2.45
CA ARG A 26 -6.46 -7.33 2.70
C ARG A 26 -7.63 -6.77 1.88
N THR A 27 -7.37 -5.83 0.98
CA THR A 27 -8.44 -5.22 0.19
C THR A 27 -8.81 -6.12 -0.98
N ASP A 28 -10.12 -6.29 -1.22
CA ASP A 28 -10.64 -7.06 -2.36
C ASP A 28 -10.64 -6.26 -3.67
N ASN A 29 -9.98 -5.09 -3.69
CA ASN A 29 -9.96 -4.20 -4.85
C ASN A 29 -8.75 -4.55 -5.72
N GLU A 30 -8.97 -5.37 -6.75
CA GLU A 30 -7.93 -5.82 -7.68
C GLU A 30 -7.10 -4.68 -8.26
N VAL A 31 -7.69 -3.51 -8.53
CA VAL A 31 -6.96 -2.36 -9.08
C VAL A 31 -5.96 -1.80 -8.08
N VAL A 32 -6.33 -1.74 -6.81
CA VAL A 32 -5.44 -1.29 -5.73
C VAL A 32 -4.35 -2.34 -5.51
N THR A 33 -4.72 -3.61 -5.50
CA THR A 33 -3.81 -4.74 -5.34
C THR A 33 -2.76 -4.78 -6.45
N ASP A 34 -3.16 -4.66 -7.71
CA ASP A 34 -2.25 -4.62 -8.87
C ASP A 34 -1.35 -3.38 -8.85
N PHE A 35 -1.88 -2.22 -8.50
CA PHE A 35 -1.08 -1.01 -8.36
C PHE A 35 -0.02 -1.15 -7.26
N VAL A 36 -0.41 -1.70 -6.11
CA VAL A 36 0.50 -1.90 -4.99
C VAL A 36 1.62 -2.84 -5.41
N TYR A 37 1.30 -4.04 -5.92
CA TYR A 37 2.29 -5.03 -6.32
C TYR A 37 3.22 -4.56 -7.45
N SER A 38 2.72 -3.75 -8.39
CA SER A 38 3.54 -3.20 -9.48
C SER A 38 4.37 -1.98 -9.09
N SER A 39 4.04 -1.29 -8.00
CA SER A 39 4.65 -0.01 -7.64
C SER A 39 5.89 -0.11 -6.74
N ASN A 40 6.64 1.00 -6.69
CA ASN A 40 7.71 1.19 -5.72
C ASN A 40 7.21 1.21 -4.26
N LEU A 41 5.90 1.38 -4.02
CA LEU A 41 5.33 1.34 -2.69
C LEU A 41 5.48 -0.07 -2.09
N PHE A 42 5.12 -1.13 -2.83
CA PHE A 42 5.29 -2.50 -2.35
C PHE A 42 6.74 -2.85 -2.06
N LYS A 43 7.69 -2.41 -2.91
CA LYS A 43 9.13 -2.60 -2.66
C LYS A 43 9.56 -1.97 -1.33
N LYS A 44 9.07 -0.77 -1.02
CA LYS A 44 9.35 -0.08 0.26
C LYS A 44 8.67 -0.77 1.45
N VAL A 45 7.39 -1.15 1.32
CA VAL A 45 6.66 -1.84 2.39
C VAL A 45 7.30 -3.19 2.71
N ARG A 46 7.66 -3.98 1.69
CA ARG A 46 8.37 -5.24 1.84
C ARG A 46 9.71 -5.07 2.54
N LYS A 47 10.46 -4.03 2.19
CA LYS A 47 11.74 -3.71 2.83
C LYS A 47 11.56 -3.40 4.31
N MET A 48 10.56 -2.61 4.69
CA MET A 48 10.26 -2.33 6.10
C MET A 48 9.90 -3.61 6.88
N TYR A 49 9.09 -4.51 6.32
CA TYR A 49 8.79 -5.80 6.95
C TYR A 49 10.04 -6.66 7.17
N LEU A 50 10.98 -6.66 6.22
CA LEU A 50 12.22 -7.42 6.35
C LEU A 50 13.18 -6.78 7.37
N GLU A 51 13.23 -5.45 7.43
CA GLU A 51 14.04 -4.70 8.42
C GLU A 51 13.45 -4.77 9.83
N GLU A 52 12.12 -4.81 10.01
CA GLU A 52 11.48 -4.97 11.33
C GLU A 52 11.66 -6.38 11.95
N ASN A 53 11.98 -7.39 11.14
CA ASN A 53 12.21 -8.77 11.60
C ASN A 53 13.71 -9.14 11.69
N SER A 54 14.62 -8.16 11.57
CA SER A 54 16.09 -8.34 11.64
C SER A 54 16.69 -7.82 12.95
#